data_AF-A0ABD6CQH3-F1
#
_entry.id   AF-A0ABD6CQH3-F1
#
_cell.length_a   1.000
_cell.length_b   1.000
_cell.length_c   1.000
_cell.angle_alpha   90.00
_cell.angle_beta   90.00
_cell.angle_gamma   90.00
#
_symmetry.space_group_name_H-M   'P 1'
#
loop_
_entity.id
_entity.type
_entity.pdbx_description
1 polymer ?
#
loop_
_entity_poly.entity_id
_entity_poly.type
_entity_poly.pdbx_seq_one_letter_code
_entity_poly.pdbx_strand_id
1 'polypeptide(L)'
;MVPSESVDDDQYFGGRGGVVALAVAYVAVGLGLFYSLATESIDLFSGVLVAIVVLVGLSLYILYRREGLMTAENKLIGIFVLLAMGLLFGLLEFTDLPLEIVYGIVFGVGVVVPGFLLQYTDYGSD
;
A
#
# COMPACT_ATOMS: atom_id res chain seq x y z
N MET A 1 -44.13 -8.13 -12.30
CA MET A 1 -42.87 -8.55 -11.65
C MET A 1 -41.76 -7.87 -12.42
N VAL A 2 -41.15 -6.86 -11.82
CA VAL A 2 -39.97 -6.19 -12.40
C VAL A 2 -38.77 -7.10 -12.10
N PRO A 3 -37.99 -7.54 -13.09
CA PRO A 3 -36.73 -8.22 -12.81
C PRO A 3 -35.78 -7.15 -12.26
N SER A 4 -35.44 -7.28 -10.99
CA SER A 4 -34.29 -6.58 -10.42
C SER A 4 -33.05 -7.18 -11.06
N GLU A 5 -32.56 -6.55 -12.13
CA GLU A 5 -31.21 -6.78 -12.63
C GLU A 5 -30.24 -6.56 -11.46
N SER A 6 -29.64 -7.65 -11.02
CA SER A 6 -28.48 -7.67 -10.14
C SER A 6 -27.42 -6.77 -10.76
N VAL A 7 -27.13 -5.65 -10.09
CA VAL A 7 -25.95 -4.85 -10.38
C VAL A 7 -24.76 -5.77 -10.20
N ASP A 8 -24.18 -6.21 -11.31
CA ASP A 8 -22.92 -6.94 -11.35
C ASP A 8 -21.83 -6.04 -10.78
N ASP A 9 -21.61 -6.15 -9.47
CA ASP A 9 -20.57 -5.45 -8.70
C ASP A 9 -19.14 -5.84 -9.14
N ASP A 10 -19.00 -6.83 -10.02
CA ASP A 10 -17.73 -7.34 -10.51
C ASP A 10 -17.04 -6.46 -11.58
N GLN A 11 -17.67 -5.38 -12.08
CA GLN A 11 -17.09 -4.51 -13.11
C GLN A 11 -16.45 -3.20 -12.61
N TYR A 12 -16.58 -2.83 -11.32
CA TYR A 12 -16.16 -1.49 -10.87
C TYR A 12 -14.63 -1.29 -10.82
N PHE A 13 -13.85 -2.37 -10.66
CA PHE A 13 -12.40 -2.29 -10.46
C PHE A 13 -11.54 -2.60 -11.70
N GLY A 14 -12.15 -2.96 -12.84
CA GLY A 14 -11.43 -3.31 -14.07
C GLY A 14 -11.55 -2.31 -15.24
N GLY A 15 -12.56 -1.44 -15.21
CA GLY A 15 -12.89 -0.50 -16.30
C GLY A 15 -12.28 0.91 -16.14
N ARG A 16 -12.41 1.73 -17.18
CA ARG A 16 -11.98 3.14 -17.25
C ARG A 16 -12.42 3.96 -16.03
N GLY A 17 -13.56 3.61 -15.41
CA GLY A 17 -14.07 4.20 -14.16
C GLY A 17 -13.19 3.95 -12.92
N GLY A 18 -12.65 2.74 -12.75
CA GLY A 18 -11.75 2.42 -11.63
C GLY A 18 -10.44 3.20 -11.69
N VAL A 19 -9.91 3.43 -12.90
CA VAL A 19 -8.72 4.27 -13.11
C VAL A 19 -9.01 5.74 -12.78
N VAL A 20 -10.18 6.25 -13.16
CA VAL A 20 -10.58 7.62 -12.82
C VAL A 20 -10.79 7.77 -11.30
N ALA A 21 -11.41 6.79 -10.64
CA ALA A 21 -11.58 6.80 -9.19
C ALA A 21 -10.23 6.82 -8.45
N LEU A 22 -9.28 5.99 -8.88
CA LEU A 22 -7.90 6.00 -8.37
C LEU A 22 -7.22 7.36 -8.57
N ALA A 23 -7.34 7.95 -9.77
CA ALA A 23 -6.74 9.25 -10.07
C ALA A 23 -7.31 10.35 -9.15
N VAL A 24 -8.64 10.37 -8.95
CA VAL A 24 -9.29 11.31 -8.02
C VAL A 24 -8.83 11.08 -6.59
N ALA A 25 -8.72 9.83 -6.15
CA ALA A 25 -8.25 9.47 -4.82
C ALA A 25 -6.79 9.91 -4.58
N TYR A 26 -5.90 9.74 -5.58
CA TYR A 26 -4.53 10.27 -5.53
C TYR A 26 -4.49 11.79 -5.41
N VAL A 27 -5.32 12.51 -6.17
CA VAL A 27 -5.41 13.98 -6.06
C VAL A 27 -5.91 14.40 -4.69
N ALA A 28 -6.95 13.74 -4.17
CA ALA A 28 -7.49 14.03 -2.84
C ALA A 28 -6.44 13.81 -1.73
N VAL A 29 -5.67 12.73 -1.82
CA VAL A 29 -4.56 12.47 -0.91
C VAL A 29 -3.45 13.51 -1.03
N GLY A 30 -3.09 13.92 -2.25
CA GLY A 30 -2.13 15.00 -2.47
C GLY A 30 -2.57 16.33 -1.83
N LEU A 31 -3.87 16.66 -1.94
CA LEU A 31 -4.46 17.82 -1.29
C LEU A 31 -4.44 17.70 0.24
N GLY A 32 -4.74 16.51 0.78
CA GLY A 32 -4.63 16.22 2.20
C GLY A 32 -3.21 16.42 2.72
N LEU A 33 -2.21 15.95 1.96
CA LEU A 33 -0.80 16.09 2.29
C LEU A 33 -0.40 17.57 2.34
N PHE A 34 -0.75 18.32 1.31
CA PHE A 34 -0.50 19.76 1.25
C PHE A 34 -1.16 20.50 2.42
N TYR A 35 -2.42 20.19 2.72
CA TYR A 35 -3.15 20.81 3.82
C TYR A 35 -2.51 20.48 5.18
N SER A 36 -2.18 19.21 5.42
CA SER A 36 -1.56 18.78 6.68
C SER A 36 -0.21 19.46 6.95
N LEU A 37 0.58 19.71 5.89
CA LEU A 37 1.83 20.43 5.97
C LEU A 37 1.61 21.93 6.18
N ALA A 38 0.63 22.52 5.48
CA ALA A 38 0.30 23.93 5.61
C ALA A 38 -0.23 24.30 7.01
N THR A 39 -0.90 23.36 7.69
CA THR A 39 -1.39 23.54 9.06
C THR A 39 -0.45 22.99 10.13
N GLU A 40 0.74 22.51 9.75
CA GLU A 40 1.74 21.90 10.65
C GLU A 40 1.14 20.84 11.59
N SER A 41 0.10 20.13 11.11
CA SER A 41 -0.72 19.25 11.95
C SER A 41 -0.27 17.80 11.82
N ILE A 42 0.39 17.29 12.86
CA ILE A 42 0.90 15.92 12.93
C ILE A 42 -0.21 14.88 12.79
N ASP A 43 -1.37 15.09 13.43
CA ASP A 43 -2.50 14.16 13.38
C ASP A 43 -3.07 14.02 11.95
N LEU A 44 -3.21 15.13 11.24
CA LEU A 44 -3.67 15.14 9.84
C LEU A 44 -2.64 14.53 8.91
N PHE A 45 -1.35 14.79 9.16
CA PHE A 45 -0.26 14.23 8.39
C PHE A 45 -0.22 12.70 8.52
N SER A 46 -0.33 12.17 9.75
CA SER A 46 -0.40 10.73 10.01
C SER A 46 -1.61 10.08 9.30
N GLY A 47 -2.79 10.68 9.42
CA GLY A 47 -4.00 10.19 8.76
C GLY A 47 -3.87 10.13 7.22
N VAL A 48 -3.27 11.16 6.61
CA VAL A 48 -3.03 11.18 5.15
C VAL A 48 -2.00 10.14 4.74
N LEU A 49 -0.96 9.90 5.54
CA LEU A 49 0.02 8.86 5.28
C LEU A 49 -0.60 7.46 5.27
N VAL A 50 -1.48 7.16 6.23
CA VAL A 50 -2.25 5.91 6.23
C VAL A 50 -3.08 5.79 4.95
N ALA A 51 -3.73 6.88 4.52
CA ALA A 51 -4.49 6.90 3.28
C ALA A 51 -3.60 6.62 2.04
N ILE A 52 -2.38 7.15 1.99
CA ILE A 52 -1.39 6.85 0.93
C ILE A 52 -1.08 5.36 0.90
N VAL A 53 -0.78 4.75 2.05
CA VAL A 53 -0.44 3.32 2.14
C VAL A 53 -1.58 2.47 1.59
N VAL A 54 -2.82 2.76 1.98
CA VAL A 54 -4.02 2.06 1.48
C VAL A 54 -4.16 2.24 -0.04
N LEU A 55 -3.99 3.46 -0.55
CA LEU A 55 -4.09 3.76 -1.98
C LEU A 55 -3.02 3.05 -2.81
N VAL A 56 -1.78 3.01 -2.32
CA VAL A 56 -0.68 2.29 -2.96
C VAL A 56 -0.98 0.79 -2.95
N GLY A 57 -1.44 0.25 -1.82
CA GLY A 57 -1.85 -1.16 -1.73
C GLY A 57 -2.97 -1.52 -2.72
N LEU A 58 -3.98 -0.66 -2.84
CA LEU A 58 -5.08 -0.84 -3.79
C LEU A 58 -4.60 -0.74 -5.24
N SER A 59 -3.71 0.22 -5.53
CA SER A 59 -3.13 0.41 -6.87
C SER A 59 -2.30 -0.79 -7.29
N LEU A 60 -1.47 -1.31 -6.38
CA LEU A 60 -0.69 -2.53 -6.60
C LEU A 60 -1.59 -3.76 -6.75
N TYR A 61 -2.68 -3.87 -5.99
CA TYR A 61 -3.65 -4.96 -6.14
C TYR A 61 -4.35 -4.94 -7.50
N ILE A 62 -4.76 -3.76 -7.96
CA ILE A 62 -5.37 -3.60 -9.29
C ILE A 62 -4.35 -3.92 -10.38
N LEU A 63 -3.11 -3.44 -10.24
CA LEU A 63 -2.02 -3.75 -11.16
C LEU A 63 -1.75 -5.27 -11.23
N TYR A 64 -1.69 -5.93 -10.08
CA TYR A 64 -1.56 -7.39 -9.96
C TYR A 64 -2.67 -8.12 -10.73
N ARG A 65 -3.93 -7.71 -10.53
CA ARG A 65 -5.08 -8.36 -11.16
C ARG A 65 -5.16 -8.10 -12.67
N ARG A 66 -4.66 -6.95 -13.14
CA ARG A 66 -4.85 -6.48 -14.51
C ARG A 66 -3.70 -6.87 -15.44
N GLU A 67 -2.46 -6.81 -14.97
CA GLU A 67 -1.30 -6.98 -15.83
C GLU A 67 -0.64 -8.35 -15.65
N GLY A 68 -0.84 -9.05 -14.52
CA GLY A 68 -0.14 -10.31 -14.24
C GLY A 68 1.39 -10.17 -14.24
N LEU A 69 1.91 -8.93 -14.27
CA LEU A 69 3.31 -8.57 -14.47
C LEU A 69 4.10 -8.58 -13.17
N MET A 70 4.07 -9.69 -12.44
CA MET A 70 5.06 -9.91 -11.40
C MET A 70 5.58 -11.34 -11.44
N THR A 71 6.88 -11.46 -11.69
CA THR A 71 7.67 -12.56 -11.14
C THR A 71 7.37 -12.66 -9.64
N ALA A 72 7.32 -13.89 -9.12
CA ALA A 72 7.00 -14.12 -7.72
C ALA A 72 7.94 -13.36 -6.76
N GLU A 73 9.16 -13.07 -7.20
CA GLU A 73 10.10 -12.15 -6.55
C GLU A 73 9.54 -10.75 -6.33
N ASN A 74 9.08 -10.07 -7.39
CA ASN A 74 8.52 -8.72 -7.28
C ASN A 74 7.26 -8.70 -6.41
N LYS A 75 6.47 -9.77 -6.45
CA LYS A 75 5.28 -9.93 -5.59
C LYS A 75 5.69 -10.01 -4.12
N LEU A 76 6.71 -10.80 -3.81
CA LEU A 76 7.22 -10.97 -2.45
C LEU A 76 7.77 -9.64 -1.92
N ILE A 77 8.60 -8.96 -2.70
CA ILE A 77 9.14 -7.63 -2.35
C ILE A 77 8.00 -6.64 -2.10
N GLY A 78 7.03 -6.54 -3.01
CA GLY A 78 5.91 -5.60 -2.88
C GLY A 78 5.08 -5.80 -1.60
N ILE A 79 4.80 -7.06 -1.24
CA ILE A 79 4.06 -7.38 0.00
C ILE A 79 4.87 -6.96 1.22
N PHE A 80 6.16 -7.30 1.27
CA PHE A 80 7.02 -6.96 2.41
C PHE A 80 7.25 -5.46 2.54
N VAL A 81 7.34 -4.72 1.43
CA VAL A 81 7.42 -3.26 1.44
C VAL A 81 6.14 -2.65 2.02
N LEU A 82 4.96 -3.09 1.59
CA LEU A 82 3.70 -2.61 2.16
C LEU A 82 3.56 -2.97 3.64
N LEU A 83 3.95 -4.17 4.02
CA LEU A 83 3.99 -4.62 5.42
C LEU A 83 4.90 -3.72 6.26
N ALA A 84 6.12 -3.48 5.80
CA ALA A 84 7.09 -2.63 6.49
C ALA A 84 6.62 -1.18 6.59
N MET A 85 5.96 -0.66 5.55
CA MET A 85 5.39 0.67 5.55
C MET A 85 4.24 0.78 6.57
N GLY A 86 3.31 -0.18 6.56
CA GLY A 86 2.22 -0.23 7.54
C GLY A 86 2.74 -0.42 8.98
N LEU A 87 3.79 -1.24 9.16
CA LEU A 87 4.43 -1.46 10.44
C LEU A 87 5.13 -0.20 10.95
N LEU A 88 5.80 0.56 10.07
CA LEU A 88 6.42 1.83 10.42
C LEU A 88 5.39 2.82 10.96
N PHE A 89 4.29 3.01 10.24
CA PHE A 89 3.21 3.90 10.69
C PHE A 89 2.55 3.39 11.97
N GLY A 90 2.24 2.09 12.04
CA GLY A 90 1.62 1.50 13.22
C GLY A 90 2.51 1.63 14.47
N LEU A 91 3.81 1.44 14.34
CA LEU A 91 4.74 1.60 15.47
C LEU A 91 4.91 3.06 15.87
N LEU A 92 4.95 4.00 14.92
CA LEU A 92 5.07 5.42 15.25
C LEU A 92 3.80 5.98 15.91
N GLU A 93 2.63 5.47 15.53
CA GLU A 93 1.33 5.97 16.03
C GLU A 93 0.93 5.30 17.35
N PHE A 94 1.13 3.98 17.49
CA PHE A 94 0.59 3.20 18.60
C PHE A 94 1.63 2.80 19.66
N THR A 95 2.91 3.13 19.48
CA THR A 95 3.96 2.81 20.47
C THR A 95 4.95 3.94 20.70
N ASP A 96 5.34 4.15 21.96
CA ASP A 96 6.41 5.09 22.35
C ASP A 96 7.81 4.47 22.23
N LEU A 97 8.01 3.59 21.25
CA LEU A 97 9.31 2.96 21.06
C LEU A 97 10.33 3.99 20.56
N PRO A 98 11.60 3.90 21.00
CA PRO A 98 12.68 4.68 20.41
C PRO A 98 12.74 4.46 18.89
N LEU A 99 12.95 5.54 18.14
CA LEU A 99 13.00 5.50 16.67
C LEU A 99 14.00 4.46 16.13
N GLU A 100 15.11 4.25 16.83
CA GLU A 100 16.11 3.25 16.49
C GLU A 100 15.55 1.82 16.50
N ILE A 101 14.69 1.51 17.48
CA ILE A 101 14.02 0.21 17.58
C ILE A 101 12.95 0.08 16.50
N VAL A 102 12.17 1.13 16.26
CA VAL A 102 11.14 1.15 15.21
C VAL A 102 11.77 0.90 13.84
N TYR A 103 12.83 1.63 13.50
CA TYR A 103 13.55 1.42 12.25
C TYR A 103 14.22 0.05 12.18
N GLY A 104 14.74 -0.47 13.28
CA GLY A 104 15.29 -1.83 13.34
C GLY A 104 14.26 -2.90 13.01
N ILE A 105 13.06 -2.80 13.57
CA ILE A 105 11.94 -3.73 13.29
C ILE A 105 11.52 -3.62 11.83
N VAL A 106 11.32 -2.40 11.33
CA VAL A 106 10.91 -2.13 9.94
C VAL A 106 11.97 -2.61 8.95
N PHE A 107 13.25 -2.41 9.24
CA PHE A 107 14.36 -2.93 8.42
C PHE A 107 14.38 -4.45 8.40
N GLY A 108 14.20 -5.08 9.56
CA GLY A 108 14.09 -6.54 9.67
C GLY A 108 12.99 -7.09 8.77
N VAL A 109 11.79 -6.54 8.88
CA VAL A 109 10.62 -7.00 8.10
C VAL A 109 10.73 -6.64 6.63
N GLY A 110 11.08 -5.40 6.29
CA GLY A 110 11.05 -4.88 4.92
C GLY A 110 12.27 -5.22 4.06
N VAL A 111 13.40 -5.57 4.67
CA VAL A 111 14.66 -5.80 3.95
C VAL A 111 15.23 -7.18 4.26
N VAL A 112 15.42 -7.50 5.54
CA VAL A 112 16.13 -8.72 5.95
C VAL A 112 15.33 -9.96 5.59
N VAL A 113 14.06 -10.02 6.02
CA VAL A 113 13.18 -11.18 5.74
C VAL A 113 12.99 -11.42 4.23
N PRO A 114 12.58 -10.44 3.40
CA PRO A 114 12.45 -10.66 1.97
C PRO A 114 13.79 -10.98 1.31
N GLY A 115 14.89 -10.35 1.73
CA GLY A 115 16.23 -10.67 1.24
C GLY A 115 16.63 -12.12 1.49
N PHE A 116 16.34 -12.66 2.67
CA PHE A 116 16.56 -14.08 2.97
C PHE A 116 15.61 -14.99 2.20
N LEU A 117 14.33 -14.64 2.12
CA LEU A 117 13.35 -15.45 1.40
C LEU A 117 13.74 -15.58 -0.08
N LEU A 118 14.13 -14.49 -0.74
CA LEU A 118 14.55 -14.52 -2.14
C LEU A 118 15.81 -15.38 -2.37
N GLN A 119 16.76 -15.35 -1.44
CA GLN A 119 17.97 -16.17 -1.51
C GLN A 119 17.70 -17.67 -1.28
N TYR A 120 16.69 -18.01 -0.46
CA TYR A 120 16.37 -19.41 -0.13
C TYR A 120 15.28 -20.04 -1.00
N THR A 121 14.49 -19.25 -1.73
CA THR A 121 13.31 -19.76 -2.47
C THR A 121 13.52 -19.91 -3.99
N ASP A 122 14.76 -20.02 -4.46
CA ASP A 122 15.09 -20.31 -5.88
C ASP A 122 14.58 -19.25 -6.88
N TYR A 123 14.21 -18.04 -6.40
CA TYR A 123 13.86 -16.91 -7.27
C TYR A 123 15.08 -16.09 -7.72
N GLY A 124 16.24 -16.27 -7.08
CA GLY A 124 17.50 -15.64 -7.46
C GLY A 124 18.46 -16.56 -8.23
N SER A 125 17.97 -17.68 -8.77
CA SER A 125 18.75 -18.75 -9.39
C SER A 125 18.18 -19.16 -10.75
N ASP A 126 18.07 -18.22 -11.69
CA ASP A 126 18.09 -18.48 -13.14
C ASP A 126 18.38 -17.18 -13.93
#